data_AF-A0A0X3TKD3-F1
#
_entry.id   AF-A0A0X3TKD3-F1
#
_cell.length_a   1.000
_cell.length_b   1.000
_cell.length_c   1.000
_cell.angle_alpha   90.00
_cell.angle_beta   90.00
_cell.angle_gamma   90.00
#
_symmetry.space_group_name_H-M   'P 1'
#
loop_
_entity.id
_entity.type
_entity.pdbx_description
1 polymer ?
#
loop_
_entity_poly.entity_id
_entity_poly.type
_entity_poly.pdbx_seq_one_letter_code
_entity_poly.pdbx_strand_id
1 'polypeptide(L)'
;MITLASFLLAPRPCIVVASNGRSGSTLTYAALRKARNRRFWWKKQGFPFDARLKDAPLEPGTVTKTHDFPDALRGRDNVKVVFCFGSARDSALSVYSAMERYGPDWIADHFYHLHAKGGFDDLFRYDVLRQAEQVRAWATFEDVPVLCVHYDAIWRRQKDIAEFTGLNFTPPERKERAPKQIPQDLLRAASEVYDPIDAVLAELPEMFLSSKEMAGAVSKLPV
;
A
#
# COMPACT_ATOMS: atom_id res chain seq x y z
N MET A 1 -8.16 33.70 11.45
CA MET A 1 -6.77 33.88 10.99
C MET A 1 -5.89 32.88 11.71
N ILE A 2 -5.40 31.85 11.02
CA ILE A 2 -4.40 30.93 11.59
C ILE A 2 -3.04 31.63 11.44
N THR A 3 -2.36 31.90 12.54
CA THR A 3 -1.03 32.52 12.49
C THR A 3 0.00 31.52 11.95
N LEU A 4 1.03 32.00 11.25
CA LEU A 4 2.14 31.18 10.75
C LEU A 4 2.78 30.30 11.86
N ALA A 5 2.74 30.80 13.11
CA ALA A 5 3.18 30.11 14.31
C ALA A 5 2.32 28.88 14.66
N SER A 6 0.99 28.94 14.47
CA SER A 6 0.09 27.81 14.74
C SER A 6 0.34 26.62 13.80
N PHE A 7 0.82 26.88 12.57
CA PHE A 7 1.15 25.83 11.60
C PHE A 7 2.48 25.11 11.92
N LEU A 8 3.37 25.77 12.66
CA LEU A 8 4.63 25.20 13.11
C LEU A 8 4.48 24.33 14.38
N LEU A 9 3.39 24.53 15.14
CA LEU A 9 3.20 23.91 16.46
C LEU A 9 2.25 22.71 16.47
N ALA A 10 1.42 22.51 15.43
CA ALA A 10 0.55 21.33 15.38
C ALA A 10 1.39 20.04 15.26
N PRO A 11 1.10 19.01 16.08
CA PRO A 11 1.79 17.73 15.96
C PRO A 11 1.54 17.16 14.56
N ARG A 12 2.62 16.76 13.88
CA ARG A 12 2.50 16.15 12.56
C ARG A 12 2.01 14.72 12.71
N PRO A 13 1.12 14.24 11.83
CA PRO A 13 0.66 12.86 11.90
C PRO A 13 1.79 11.87 11.63
N CYS A 14 1.64 10.67 12.18
CA CYS A 14 2.33 9.50 11.66
C CYS A 14 1.76 9.20 10.27
N ILE A 15 2.64 8.98 9.28
CA ILE A 15 2.23 8.56 7.94
C ILE A 15 2.44 7.06 7.81
N VAL A 16 1.36 6.31 7.67
CA VAL A 16 1.41 4.88 7.36
C VAL A 16 1.33 4.70 5.85
N VAL A 17 2.21 3.86 5.29
CA VAL A 17 2.21 3.47 3.89
C VAL A 17 1.83 2.00 3.81
N ALA A 18 0.62 1.73 3.37
CA ALA A 18 0.06 0.39 3.23
C ALA A 18 -0.08 0.00 1.74
N SER A 19 -0.32 -1.28 1.46
CA SER A 19 -0.66 -1.74 0.11
C SER A 19 -1.20 -3.16 0.09
N ASN A 20 -1.95 -3.50 -0.96
CA ASN A 20 -2.38 -4.86 -1.29
C ASN A 20 -1.24 -5.81 -1.74
N GLY A 21 0.02 -5.48 -1.44
CA GLY A 21 1.20 -6.27 -1.85
C GLY A 21 1.74 -5.84 -3.21
N ARG A 22 3.06 -5.65 -3.31
CA ARG A 22 3.80 -5.34 -4.56
C ARG A 22 3.32 -4.13 -5.39
N SER A 23 2.38 -3.33 -4.89
CA SER A 23 1.83 -2.12 -5.54
C SER A 23 2.55 -0.81 -5.19
N GLY A 24 3.88 -0.83 -5.06
CA GLY A 24 4.68 0.39 -4.94
C GLY A 24 4.83 0.99 -3.53
N SER A 25 4.28 0.37 -2.47
CA SER A 25 4.41 0.87 -1.09
C SER A 25 5.86 1.05 -0.63
N THR A 26 6.79 0.17 -0.99
CA THR A 26 8.22 0.35 -0.66
C THR A 26 8.80 1.63 -1.27
N LEU A 27 8.44 1.95 -2.51
CA LEU A 27 8.88 3.15 -3.20
C LEU A 27 8.25 4.40 -2.58
N THR A 28 6.93 4.38 -2.36
CA THR A 28 6.19 5.47 -1.71
C THR A 28 6.76 5.77 -0.33
N TYR A 29 6.95 4.72 0.47
CA TYR A 29 7.57 4.80 1.79
C TYR A 29 8.97 5.40 1.74
N ALA A 30 9.84 4.92 0.85
CA ALA A 30 11.21 5.42 0.75
C ALA A 30 11.26 6.91 0.39
N ALA A 31 10.37 7.36 -0.52
CA ALA A 31 10.26 8.76 -0.91
C ALA A 31 9.75 9.65 0.23
N LEU A 32 8.68 9.25 0.93
CA LEU A 32 8.14 9.98 2.09
C LEU A 32 9.15 10.02 3.25
N ARG A 33 9.81 8.91 3.54
CA ARG A 33 10.88 8.86 4.57
C ARG A 33 12.05 9.76 4.21
N LYS A 34 12.48 9.78 2.95
CA LYS A 34 13.54 10.69 2.47
C LYS A 34 13.13 12.15 2.64
N ALA A 35 11.89 12.50 2.28
CA ALA A 35 11.35 13.84 2.49
C ALA A 35 11.32 14.24 3.97
N ARG A 36 10.90 13.30 4.83
CA ARG A 36 10.90 13.44 6.29
C ARG A 36 12.30 13.68 6.85
N ASN A 37 13.28 12.88 6.44
CA ASN A 37 14.67 12.95 6.93
C ASN A 37 15.47 14.15 6.42
N ARG A 38 14.98 14.88 5.41
CA ARG A 38 15.60 16.16 4.96
C ARG A 38 15.31 17.33 5.89
N ARG A 39 14.42 17.17 6.87
CA ARG A 39 14.14 18.19 7.88
C ARG A 39 15.28 18.19 8.91
N PHE A 40 16.13 19.21 8.85
CA PHE A 40 17.39 19.31 9.60
C PHE A 40 17.27 19.06 11.11
N TRP A 41 16.15 19.44 11.71
CA TRP A 41 15.91 19.34 13.16
C TRP A 41 15.42 17.95 13.63
N TRP A 42 15.23 16.99 12.71
CA TRP A 42 14.61 15.71 13.03
C TRP A 42 15.65 14.58 13.08
N LYS A 43 15.67 13.80 14.16
CA LYS A 43 16.49 12.58 14.26
C LYS A 43 16.17 11.66 13.09
N LYS A 44 17.18 11.26 12.32
CA LYS A 44 17.00 10.39 11.15
C LYS A 44 16.26 9.11 11.55
N GLN A 45 15.19 8.80 10.81
CA GLN A 45 14.42 7.59 11.02
C GLN A 45 15.05 6.41 10.24
N GLY A 46 15.13 5.24 10.90
CA GLY A 46 15.50 3.95 10.29
C GLY A 46 14.47 3.46 9.26
N PHE A 47 14.46 2.18 8.94
CA PHE A 47 13.45 1.57 8.07
C PHE A 47 12.47 0.74 8.92
N PRO A 48 11.45 1.33 9.57
CA PRO A 48 10.39 0.53 10.17
C PRO A 48 9.50 -0.08 9.07
N PHE A 49 9.57 -1.40 8.98
CA PHE A 49 8.51 -2.21 8.41
C PHE A 49 7.80 -2.89 9.58
N ASP A 50 6.50 -2.60 9.73
CA ASP A 50 5.68 -3.15 10.79
C ASP A 50 4.71 -4.15 10.19
N ALA A 51 4.95 -5.44 10.44
CA ALA A 51 4.12 -6.54 9.96
C ALA A 51 2.68 -6.47 10.49
N ARG A 52 2.52 -5.91 11.69
CA ARG A 52 1.26 -5.80 12.42
C ARG A 52 1.12 -4.39 12.97
N LEU A 53 0.07 -3.68 12.59
CA LEU A 53 -0.17 -2.29 12.99
C LEU A 53 -0.48 -2.15 14.47
N LYS A 54 -1.06 -3.19 15.10
CA LYS A 54 -1.34 -3.18 16.55
C LYS A 54 -0.07 -3.06 17.41
N ASP A 55 1.06 -3.52 16.89
CA ASP A 55 2.35 -3.54 17.58
C ASP A 55 3.25 -2.37 17.14
N ALA A 56 2.81 -1.59 16.14
CA ALA A 56 3.56 -0.46 15.60
C ALA A 56 3.50 0.74 16.57
N PRO A 57 4.61 1.46 16.79
CA PRO A 57 4.65 2.59 17.72
C PRO A 57 3.85 3.80 17.23
N LEU A 58 3.68 3.95 15.92
CA LEU A 58 2.89 5.00 15.24
C LEU A 58 3.12 6.42 15.78
N GLU A 59 4.38 6.77 16.01
CA GLU A 59 4.76 8.05 16.61
C GLU A 59 4.48 9.25 15.68
N PRO A 60 4.03 10.41 16.21
CA PRO A 60 3.88 11.64 15.43
C PRO A 60 5.13 12.01 14.62
N GLY A 61 4.95 12.38 13.35
CA GLY A 61 6.04 12.81 12.46
C GLY A 61 6.96 11.68 11.96
N THR A 62 6.59 10.42 12.17
CA THR A 62 7.26 9.25 11.58
C THR A 62 6.55 8.79 10.30
N VAL A 63 7.26 7.97 9.52
CA VAL A 63 6.69 7.25 8.38
C VAL A 63 6.86 5.74 8.61
N THR A 64 5.79 4.97 8.57
CA THR A 64 5.78 3.50 8.76
C THR A 64 5.30 2.80 7.50
N LYS A 65 5.85 1.62 7.17
CA LYS A 65 5.33 0.75 6.10
C LYS A 65 4.68 -0.49 6.71
N THR A 66 3.55 -0.91 6.14
CA THR A 66 2.86 -2.15 6.54
C THR A 66 2.17 -2.83 5.36
N HIS A 67 1.74 -4.07 5.59
CA HIS A 67 0.77 -4.80 4.77
C HIS A 67 -0.42 -5.29 5.63
N ASP A 68 -0.58 -4.80 6.86
CA ASP A 68 -1.71 -5.17 7.73
C ASP A 68 -3.02 -4.50 7.29
N PHE A 69 -4.12 -4.94 7.89
CA PHE A 69 -5.46 -4.37 7.77
C PHE A 69 -5.64 -3.12 8.64
N PRO A 70 -6.61 -2.25 8.32
CA PRO A 70 -6.74 -0.96 9.00
C PRO A 70 -7.30 -1.02 10.43
N ASP A 71 -7.85 -2.15 10.89
CA ASP A 71 -8.58 -2.24 12.16
C ASP A 71 -7.76 -1.83 13.40
N ALA A 72 -6.43 -1.99 13.36
CA ALA A 72 -5.57 -1.54 14.46
C ALA A 72 -5.45 0.00 14.58
N LEU A 73 -5.95 0.74 13.59
CA LEU A 73 -5.93 2.21 13.56
C LEU A 73 -7.22 2.85 14.10
N ARG A 74 -8.23 2.05 14.47
CA ARG A 74 -9.50 2.59 15.00
C ARG A 74 -9.27 3.43 16.24
N GLY A 75 -9.91 4.60 16.29
CA GLY A 75 -9.78 5.54 17.42
C GLY A 75 -8.43 6.28 17.48
N ARG A 76 -7.58 6.18 16.46
CA ARG A 76 -6.36 6.99 16.34
C ARG A 76 -6.68 8.31 15.63
N ASP A 77 -6.12 9.38 16.13
CA ASP A 77 -6.45 10.77 15.77
C ASP A 77 -5.26 11.52 15.13
N ASN A 78 -4.05 10.97 15.23
CA ASN A 78 -2.84 11.56 14.65
C ASN A 78 -2.12 10.63 13.64
N VAL A 79 -2.91 9.94 12.82
CA VAL A 79 -2.42 9.05 11.75
C VAL A 79 -3.05 9.45 10.42
N LYS A 80 -2.27 9.42 9.35
CA LYS A 80 -2.77 9.45 7.97
C LYS A 80 -2.19 8.27 7.22
N VAL A 81 -2.94 7.73 6.27
CA VAL A 81 -2.53 6.55 5.51
C VAL A 81 -2.45 6.86 4.03
N VAL A 82 -1.37 6.42 3.38
CA VAL A 82 -1.31 6.29 1.93
C VAL A 82 -1.40 4.80 1.62
N PHE A 83 -2.54 4.36 1.09
CA PHE A 83 -2.75 2.98 0.66
C PHE A 83 -2.48 2.85 -0.83
N CYS A 84 -1.40 2.19 -1.20
CA CYS A 84 -1.08 1.95 -2.61
C CYS A 84 -1.72 0.65 -3.09
N PHE A 85 -2.53 0.70 -4.15
CA PHE A 85 -3.12 -0.47 -4.79
C PHE A 85 -2.74 -0.53 -6.27
N GLY A 86 -2.96 -1.67 -6.90
CA GLY A 86 -2.63 -1.90 -8.31
C GLY A 86 -3.07 -3.30 -8.73
N SER A 87 -2.75 -3.67 -9.97
CA SER A 87 -3.13 -4.98 -10.53
C SER A 87 -2.71 -6.13 -9.59
N ALA A 88 -3.70 -6.90 -9.19
CA ALA A 88 -3.56 -8.09 -8.37
C ALA A 88 -2.86 -9.20 -9.14
N ARG A 89 -3.13 -9.33 -10.44
CA ARG A 89 -2.45 -10.29 -11.32
C ARG A 89 -0.96 -9.97 -11.40
N ASP A 90 -0.61 -8.73 -11.72
CA ASP A 90 0.78 -8.29 -11.82
C ASP A 90 1.54 -8.48 -10.51
N SER A 91 0.85 -8.27 -9.39
CA SER A 91 1.39 -8.46 -8.04
C SER A 91 1.64 -9.93 -7.75
N ALA A 92 0.70 -10.83 -8.06
CA ALA A 92 0.88 -12.28 -7.94
C ALA A 92 2.03 -12.80 -8.83
N LEU A 93 2.08 -12.38 -10.10
CA LEU A 93 3.20 -12.70 -11.00
C LEU A 93 4.53 -12.09 -10.51
N SER A 94 4.50 -11.00 -9.73
CA SER A 94 5.68 -10.42 -9.08
C SER A 94 6.17 -11.26 -7.92
N VAL A 95 5.26 -11.87 -7.18
CA VAL A 95 5.57 -12.82 -6.11
C VAL A 95 6.14 -14.12 -6.69
N TYR A 96 5.56 -14.63 -7.78
CA TYR A 96 6.09 -15.81 -8.47
C TYR A 96 7.56 -15.61 -8.88
N SER A 97 7.89 -14.54 -9.61
CA SER A 97 9.29 -14.25 -9.97
C SER A 97 10.17 -13.90 -8.77
N ALA A 98 9.59 -13.49 -7.65
CA ALA A 98 10.34 -13.22 -6.42
C ALA A 98 10.83 -14.51 -5.75
N MET A 99 10.14 -15.65 -5.95
CA MET A 99 10.58 -16.95 -5.46
C MET A 99 11.94 -17.33 -6.06
N GLU A 100 12.12 -17.19 -7.37
CA GLU A 100 13.39 -17.48 -8.04
C GLU A 100 14.52 -16.55 -7.58
N ARG A 101 14.20 -15.28 -7.31
CA ARG A 101 15.19 -14.25 -6.99
C ARG A 101 15.61 -14.23 -5.51
N TYR A 102 14.66 -14.44 -4.61
CA TYR A 102 14.85 -14.23 -3.17
C TYR A 102 14.68 -15.50 -2.34
N GLY A 103 14.10 -16.56 -2.91
CA GLY A 103 13.95 -17.86 -2.27
C GLY A 103 12.75 -17.97 -1.31
N PRO A 104 12.55 -19.17 -0.73
CA PRO A 104 11.37 -19.53 0.05
C PRO A 104 11.22 -18.74 1.35
N ASP A 105 12.32 -18.40 2.03
CA ASP A 105 12.26 -17.64 3.29
C ASP A 105 11.64 -16.26 3.09
N TRP A 106 12.01 -15.58 1.99
CA TRP A 106 11.42 -14.31 1.61
C TRP A 106 9.93 -14.45 1.29
N ILE A 107 9.54 -15.54 0.63
CA ILE A 107 8.14 -15.82 0.30
C ILE A 107 7.32 -16.05 1.58
N ALA A 108 7.83 -16.87 2.50
CA ALA A 108 7.17 -17.13 3.78
C ALA A 108 6.96 -15.82 4.58
N ASP A 109 7.99 -14.99 4.68
CA ASP A 109 7.91 -13.68 5.33
C ASP A 109 6.92 -12.74 4.62
N HIS A 110 6.95 -12.69 3.28
CA HIS A 110 6.02 -11.87 2.51
C HIS A 110 4.56 -12.30 2.67
N PHE A 111 4.29 -13.61 2.69
CA PHE A 111 2.96 -14.18 2.91
C PHE A 111 2.47 -13.89 4.33
N TYR A 112 3.34 -14.02 5.33
CA TYR A 112 3.04 -13.64 6.71
C TYR A 112 2.65 -12.15 6.80
N HIS A 113 3.37 -11.28 6.11
CA HIS A 113 3.09 -9.84 6.07
C HIS A 113 1.75 -9.50 5.40
N LEU A 114 1.34 -10.24 4.38
CA LEU A 114 0.06 -10.04 3.69
C LEU A 114 -1.13 -10.75 4.36
N HIS A 115 -0.89 -11.48 5.45
CA HIS A 115 -1.87 -12.35 6.10
C HIS A 115 -2.45 -13.42 5.16
N ALA A 116 -1.60 -14.02 4.32
CA ALA A 116 -2.02 -14.97 3.32
C ALA A 116 -2.81 -16.17 3.90
N LYS A 117 -3.79 -16.69 3.15
CA LYS A 117 -4.67 -17.82 3.56
C LYS A 117 -4.19 -19.19 3.06
N GLY A 118 -2.93 -19.30 2.65
CA GLY A 118 -2.36 -20.51 2.07
C GLY A 118 -0.87 -20.34 1.76
N GLY A 119 -0.32 -21.29 1.00
CA GLY A 119 1.09 -21.32 0.63
C GLY A 119 1.36 -20.77 -0.77
N PHE A 120 2.64 -20.78 -1.17
CA PHE A 120 3.05 -20.38 -2.52
C PHE A 120 2.38 -21.22 -3.61
N ASP A 121 2.16 -22.52 -3.36
CA ASP A 121 1.50 -23.43 -4.29
C ASP A 121 0.02 -23.08 -4.57
N ASP A 122 -0.58 -22.25 -3.71
CA ASP A 122 -1.96 -21.77 -3.86
C ASP A 122 -2.04 -20.41 -4.59
N LEU A 123 -0.90 -19.81 -4.94
CA LEU A 123 -0.81 -18.46 -5.52
C LEU A 123 -1.70 -18.23 -6.74
N PHE A 124 -1.93 -19.28 -7.55
CA PHE A 124 -2.77 -19.20 -8.74
C PHE A 124 -4.03 -20.08 -8.66
N ARG A 125 -4.43 -20.48 -7.46
CA ARG A 125 -5.67 -21.25 -7.23
C ARG A 125 -6.82 -20.37 -6.74
N TYR A 126 -6.50 -19.37 -5.94
CA TYR A 126 -7.43 -18.37 -5.41
C TYR A 126 -6.61 -17.13 -4.95
N ASP A 127 -7.27 -16.09 -4.45
CA ASP A 127 -6.61 -14.89 -3.91
C ASP A 127 -5.93 -15.20 -2.55
N VAL A 128 -4.87 -15.99 -2.59
CA VAL A 128 -4.14 -16.44 -1.38
C VAL A 128 -3.53 -15.25 -0.63
N LEU A 129 -3.20 -14.18 -1.33
CA LEU A 129 -2.59 -12.96 -0.80
C LEU A 129 -3.63 -11.98 -0.23
N ARG A 130 -4.94 -12.29 -0.33
CA ARG A 130 -6.07 -11.47 0.15
C ARG A 130 -6.06 -10.04 -0.41
N GLN A 131 -5.64 -9.87 -1.67
CA GLN A 131 -5.52 -8.56 -2.29
C GLN A 131 -6.88 -7.87 -2.41
N ALA A 132 -7.93 -8.61 -2.77
CA ALA A 132 -9.29 -8.10 -2.83
C ALA A 132 -9.77 -7.62 -1.46
N GLU A 133 -9.53 -8.42 -0.42
CA GLU A 133 -9.92 -8.09 0.96
C GLU A 133 -9.20 -6.83 1.46
N GLN A 134 -7.91 -6.71 1.18
CA GLN A 134 -7.12 -5.52 1.52
C GLN A 134 -7.68 -4.26 0.86
N VAL A 135 -7.94 -4.30 -0.45
CA VAL A 135 -8.51 -3.15 -1.17
C VAL A 135 -9.87 -2.77 -0.58
N ARG A 136 -10.75 -3.74 -0.33
CA ARG A 136 -12.06 -3.49 0.27
C ARG A 136 -11.93 -2.82 1.64
N ALA A 137 -11.08 -3.38 2.51
CA ALA A 137 -10.91 -2.89 3.88
C ALA A 137 -10.37 -1.45 3.87
N TRP A 138 -9.30 -1.18 3.13
CA TRP A 138 -8.69 0.15 3.09
C TRP A 138 -9.54 1.20 2.37
N ALA A 139 -10.23 0.84 1.28
CA ALA A 139 -11.06 1.77 0.51
C ALA A 139 -12.29 2.26 1.27
N THR A 140 -12.76 1.51 2.26
CA THR A 140 -13.97 1.82 3.05
C THR A 140 -13.67 2.24 4.49
N PHE A 141 -12.40 2.32 4.88
CA PHE A 141 -12.01 2.65 6.25
C PHE A 141 -12.04 4.16 6.51
N GLU A 142 -12.83 4.62 7.48
CA GLU A 142 -13.06 6.05 7.75
C GLU A 142 -12.53 6.53 9.11
N ASP A 143 -12.04 5.64 9.98
CA ASP A 143 -11.62 6.03 11.33
C ASP A 143 -10.33 6.89 11.32
N VAL A 144 -9.53 6.82 10.25
CA VAL A 144 -8.44 7.75 9.96
C VAL A 144 -8.46 8.14 8.49
N PRO A 145 -7.92 9.30 8.09
CA PRO A 145 -7.81 9.66 6.67
C PRO A 145 -6.91 8.66 5.92
N VAL A 146 -7.45 8.00 4.89
CA VAL A 146 -6.71 7.14 3.97
C VAL A 146 -6.79 7.72 2.56
N LEU A 147 -5.64 8.03 1.97
CA LEU A 147 -5.51 8.31 0.55
C LEU A 147 -5.20 7.00 -0.18
N CYS A 148 -6.16 6.48 -0.92
CA CYS A 148 -6.00 5.34 -1.80
C CYS A 148 -5.39 5.82 -3.13
N VAL A 149 -4.30 5.18 -3.56
CA VAL A 149 -3.54 5.59 -4.76
C VAL A 149 -3.25 4.36 -5.62
N HIS A 150 -3.76 4.36 -6.85
CA HIS A 150 -3.40 3.36 -7.84
C HIS A 150 -1.91 3.50 -8.20
N TYR A 151 -1.21 2.39 -8.39
CA TYR A 151 0.24 2.33 -8.63
C TYR A 151 0.66 3.25 -9.78
N ASP A 152 -0.07 3.25 -10.88
CA ASP A 152 0.23 4.09 -12.04
C ASP A 152 0.05 5.59 -11.79
N ALA A 153 -0.75 5.97 -10.79
CA ALA A 153 -1.01 7.36 -10.46
C ALA A 153 0.07 7.98 -9.55
N ILE A 154 0.89 7.16 -8.88
CA ILE A 154 1.93 7.63 -7.93
C ILE A 154 2.80 8.73 -8.53
N TRP A 155 3.21 8.59 -9.79
CA TRP A 155 4.07 9.56 -10.47
C TRP A 155 3.32 10.78 -11.01
N ARG A 156 2.05 10.64 -11.40
CA ARG A 156 1.25 11.76 -11.95
C ARG A 156 0.67 12.65 -10.85
N ARG A 157 0.41 12.07 -9.68
CA ARG A 157 -0.30 12.70 -8.57
C ARG A 157 0.62 13.04 -7.38
N GLN A 158 1.88 13.36 -7.67
CA GLN A 158 2.89 13.66 -6.64
C GLN A 158 2.47 14.84 -5.75
N LYS A 159 1.88 15.88 -6.36
CA LYS A 159 1.39 17.07 -5.64
C LYS A 159 0.30 16.72 -4.64
N ASP A 160 -0.67 15.89 -5.05
CA ASP A 160 -1.77 15.47 -4.18
C ASP A 160 -1.28 14.63 -3.00
N ILE A 161 -0.33 13.71 -3.24
CA ILE A 161 0.31 12.93 -2.17
C ILE A 161 1.08 13.86 -1.22
N ALA A 162 1.79 14.85 -1.76
CA ALA A 162 2.54 15.81 -0.95
C ALA A 162 1.63 16.68 -0.09
N GLU A 163 0.51 17.14 -0.64
CA GLU A 163 -0.51 17.91 0.06
C GLU A 163 -1.16 17.09 1.18
N PHE A 164 -1.60 15.87 0.86
CA PHE A 164 -2.22 14.97 1.83
C PHE A 164 -1.30 14.64 3.01
N THR A 165 -0.03 14.32 2.73
CA THR A 165 0.96 13.91 3.73
C THR A 165 1.67 15.07 4.43
N GLY A 166 1.63 16.29 3.86
CA GLY A 166 2.44 17.41 4.32
C GLY A 166 3.96 17.17 4.18
N LEU A 167 4.38 16.29 3.28
CA LEU A 167 5.77 15.94 2.99
C LEU A 167 6.07 16.21 1.50
N ASN A 168 7.27 16.70 1.19
CA ASN A 168 7.67 16.89 -0.21
C ASN A 168 7.93 15.52 -0.88
N PHE A 169 6.87 14.92 -1.41
CA PHE A 169 6.91 13.60 -2.04
C PHE A 169 7.57 13.67 -3.40
N THR A 170 8.77 13.08 -3.52
CA THR A 170 9.50 12.96 -4.79
C THR A 170 9.90 11.50 -5.00
N PRO A 171 9.06 10.70 -5.68
CA PRO A 171 9.40 9.32 -6.00
C PRO A 171 10.58 9.28 -6.97
N PRO A 172 11.34 8.16 -7.01
CA PRO A 172 12.31 7.95 -8.08
C PRO A 172 11.59 7.89 -9.44
N GLU A 173 12.35 8.10 -10.51
CA GLU A 173 11.86 7.98 -11.88
C GLU A 173 11.16 6.63 -12.10
N ARG A 174 10.05 6.67 -12.85
CA ARG A 174 9.31 5.46 -13.20
C ARG A 174 10.18 4.60 -14.10
N LYS A 175 10.41 3.35 -13.69
CA LYS A 175 11.09 2.35 -14.52
C LYS A 175 10.06 1.43 -15.13
N GLU A 176 10.24 1.12 -16.41
CA GLU A 176 9.48 0.04 -17.04
C GLU A 176 9.83 -1.29 -16.36
N ARG A 177 8.82 -2.14 -16.21
CA ARG A 177 9.02 -3.46 -15.63
C ARG A 177 9.69 -4.34 -16.69
N ALA A 178 10.80 -4.97 -16.32
CA ALA A 178 11.41 -5.96 -17.19
C ALA A 178 10.40 -7.09 -17.48
N PRO A 179 10.34 -7.59 -18.72
CA PRO A 179 9.50 -8.73 -19.05
C PRO A 179 9.92 -9.94 -18.20
N LYS A 180 8.93 -10.68 -17.70
CA LYS A 180 9.15 -11.89 -16.91
C LYS A 180 8.90 -13.09 -17.80
N GLN A 181 9.77 -14.09 -17.71
CA GLN A 181 9.55 -15.38 -18.36
C GLN A 181 8.67 -16.21 -17.42
N ILE A 182 7.37 -16.26 -17.69
CA ILE A 182 6.40 -17.03 -16.90
C ILE A 182 5.73 -18.05 -17.84
N PRO A 183 5.66 -19.34 -17.45
CA PRO A 183 4.95 -20.35 -18.21
C PRO A 183 3.50 -19.94 -18.56
N GLN A 184 3.06 -20.29 -19.78
CA GLN A 184 1.75 -19.88 -20.30
C GLN A 184 0.56 -20.45 -19.52
N ASP A 185 0.69 -21.66 -18.99
CA ASP A 185 -0.28 -22.27 -18.10
C ASP A 185 -0.43 -21.47 -16.79
N LEU A 186 0.67 -21.01 -16.19
CA LEU A 186 0.62 -20.15 -15.00
C LEU A 186 0.05 -18.76 -15.29
N LEU A 187 0.34 -18.18 -16.46
CA LEU A 187 -0.29 -16.92 -16.89
C LEU A 187 -1.81 -17.06 -17.02
N ARG A 188 -2.28 -18.19 -17.55
CA ARG A 188 -3.71 -18.49 -17.66
C ARG A 188 -4.35 -18.66 -16.28
N ALA A 189 -3.77 -19.47 -15.41
CA ALA A 189 -4.25 -19.67 -14.04
C ALA A 189 -4.28 -18.34 -13.25
N ALA A 190 -3.24 -17.51 -13.40
CA ALA A 190 -3.23 -16.17 -12.80
C ALA A 190 -4.36 -15.28 -13.34
N SER A 191 -4.66 -15.35 -14.64
CA SER A 191 -5.75 -14.57 -15.24
C SER A 191 -7.11 -15.01 -14.71
N GLU A 192 -7.35 -16.32 -14.59
CA GLU A 192 -8.60 -16.87 -14.04
C GLU A 192 -8.89 -16.39 -12.61
N VAL A 193 -7.85 -16.29 -11.78
CA VAL A 193 -7.98 -15.85 -10.38
C VAL A 193 -8.04 -14.33 -10.24
N TYR A 194 -7.15 -13.61 -10.92
CA TYR A 194 -6.88 -12.21 -10.62
C TYR A 194 -7.48 -11.20 -11.61
N ASP A 195 -7.80 -11.59 -12.84
CA ASP A 195 -8.47 -10.66 -13.78
C ASP A 195 -9.85 -10.21 -13.28
N PRO A 196 -10.67 -11.03 -12.59
CA PRO A 196 -11.91 -10.57 -11.98
C PRO A 196 -11.69 -9.48 -10.91
N ILE A 197 -10.59 -9.56 -10.16
CA ILE A 197 -10.20 -8.52 -9.19
C ILE A 197 -9.80 -7.26 -9.97
N ASP A 198 -8.92 -7.39 -10.96
CA ASP A 198 -8.40 -6.28 -11.75
C ASP A 198 -9.50 -5.54 -12.53
N ALA A 199 -10.53 -6.25 -13.00
CA ALA A 199 -11.70 -5.64 -13.63
C ALA A 199 -12.41 -4.67 -12.68
N VAL A 200 -12.58 -5.04 -11.41
CA VAL A 200 -13.18 -4.14 -10.40
C VAL A 200 -12.21 -3.01 -10.05
N LEU A 201 -10.91 -3.28 -9.92
CA LEU A 201 -9.91 -2.23 -9.64
C LEU A 201 -9.85 -1.17 -10.75
N ALA A 202 -10.07 -1.56 -12.02
CA ALA A 202 -10.11 -0.66 -13.15
C ALA A 202 -11.31 0.31 -13.14
N GLU A 203 -12.38 -0.03 -12.42
CA GLU A 203 -13.54 0.86 -12.21
C GLU A 203 -13.30 1.89 -11.10
N LEU A 204 -12.31 1.68 -10.22
CA LEU A 204 -12.01 2.61 -9.14
C LEU A 204 -11.29 3.86 -9.67
N PRO A 205 -11.50 5.04 -9.04
CA PRO A 205 -10.70 6.21 -9.34
C PRO A 205 -9.21 5.92 -9.13
N GLU A 206 -8.35 6.49 -9.96
CA GLU A 206 -6.89 6.29 -9.83
C GLU A 206 -6.32 6.82 -8.50
N MET A 207 -7.05 7.74 -7.86
CA MET A 207 -6.77 8.28 -6.53
C MET A 207 -8.06 8.78 -5.89
N PHE A 208 -8.31 8.41 -4.63
CA PHE A 208 -9.48 8.83 -3.86
C PHE A 208 -9.20 8.76 -2.36
N LEU A 209 -9.99 9.48 -1.57
CA LEU A 209 -10.03 9.27 -0.11
C LEU A 209 -10.95 8.10 0.20
N SER A 210 -10.59 7.26 1.15
CA SER A 210 -11.47 6.20 1.63
C SER A 210 -12.79 6.79 2.15
N SER A 211 -13.88 6.08 1.87
CA SER A 211 -15.20 6.44 2.37
C SER A 211 -16.16 5.26 2.27
N LYS A 212 -17.27 5.30 3.01
CA LYS A 212 -18.37 4.33 2.86
C LYS A 212 -19.00 4.36 1.46
N GLU A 213 -18.91 5.46 0.74
CA GLU A 213 -19.43 5.57 -0.63
C GLU A 213 -18.72 4.60 -1.58
N MET A 214 -17.46 4.25 -1.29
CA MET A 214 -16.72 3.25 -2.05
C MET A 214 -17.26 1.83 -1.88
N ALA A 215 -18.09 1.55 -0.86
CA ALA A 215 -18.57 0.20 -0.55
C ALA A 215 -19.30 -0.45 -1.73
N GLY A 216 -20.09 0.31 -2.50
CA GLY A 216 -20.80 -0.21 -3.67
C GLY A 216 -19.87 -0.60 -4.82
N ALA A 217 -18.74 0.09 -4.99
CA ALA A 217 -17.74 -0.26 -5.99
C ALA A 217 -16.95 -1.51 -5.56
N VAL A 218 -16.47 -1.54 -4.32
CA VAL A 218 -15.62 -2.64 -3.81
C VAL A 218 -16.39 -3.89 -3.35
N SER A 219 -17.72 -3.84 -3.26
CA SER A 219 -18.54 -5.02 -2.97
C SER A 219 -18.52 -6.05 -4.11
N LYS A 220 -18.14 -5.62 -5.32
CA LYS A 220 -17.98 -6.50 -6.50
C LYS A 220 -16.71 -7.36 -6.44
N LEU A 221 -15.75 -7.03 -5.57
CA LEU A 221 -14.53 -7.81 -5.43
C LEU A 221 -14.87 -9.25 -4.96
N PRO A 222 -14.25 -10.28 -5.53
CA PRO A 222 -14.44 -11.66 -5.07
C PRO A 222 -13.98 -11.81 -3.61
N VAL A 223 -14.60 -12.74 -2.88
CA VAL A 223 -14.28 -13.09 -1.47
C VAL A 223 -13.64 -14.46 -1.41
#